data_AF-A0A3N5Q8U9-F1
#
_entry.id   AF-A0A3N5Q8U9-F1
#
_cell.length_a   1.000
_cell.length_b   1.000
_cell.length_c   1.000
_cell.angle_alpha   90.00
_cell.angle_beta   90.00
_cell.angle_gamma   90.00
#
_symmetry.space_group_name_H-M   'P 1'
#
loop_
_entity.id
_entity.type
_entity.pdbx_description
1 polymer ?
#
loop_
_entity_poly.entity_id
_entity_poly.type
_entity_poly.pdbx_seq_one_letter_code
_entity_poly.pdbx_strand_id
1 'polypeptide(L)'
;KIGEYSRTSALLILFFLLYNVSEFSRQLVYRHIAFPYALKNSLRGQPVRPAIERFFESDEISDHLSQDNVPGSILAANSTVVAELERKGVLSQSQQRLLEDRLSLLTDAQGGCERIKRTVFPYDYRFYTTAFVNIFSCVVPFALVDEAKWLTVPWTVFVSFALSAIDHLAKAIENPFENRPNDTPMSSICTVIERDLRQMLGEDNIPDHVVAQNGYLL
;
A
#
# COMPACT_ATOMS: atom_id res chain seq x y z
N LYS A 1 9.27 1.28 -4.31
CA LYS A 1 8.53 2.13 -5.28
C LYS A 1 7.64 3.17 -4.60
N ILE A 2 6.48 2.88 -4.00
CA ILE A 2 5.62 3.94 -3.39
C ILE A 2 6.33 4.75 -2.29
N GLY A 3 7.01 4.08 -1.34
CA GLY A 3 7.80 4.79 -0.32
C GLY A 3 8.98 5.59 -0.89
N GLU A 4 9.54 5.15 -2.01
CA GLU A 4 10.64 5.84 -2.70
C GLU A 4 10.15 7.09 -3.44
N TYR A 5 9.00 6.99 -4.11
CA TYR A 5 8.31 8.14 -4.71
C TYR A 5 7.85 9.13 -3.64
N SER A 6 7.24 8.67 -2.55
CA SER A 6 6.80 9.55 -1.47
C SER A 6 7.95 10.30 -0.80
N ARG A 7 9.06 9.61 -0.51
CA ARG A 7 10.29 10.24 0.01
C ARG A 7 10.89 11.26 -0.94
N THR A 8 10.98 10.93 -2.24
CA THR A 8 11.56 11.85 -3.23
C THR A 8 10.65 13.04 -3.54
N SER A 9 9.33 12.85 -3.61
CA SER A 9 8.34 13.94 -3.74
C SER A 9 8.42 14.88 -2.54
N ALA A 10 8.46 14.33 -1.33
CA ALA A 10 8.53 15.14 -0.14
C ALA A 10 9.91 15.80 0.07
N LEU A 11 11.01 15.14 -0.34
CA LEU A 11 12.34 15.76 -0.38
C LEU A 11 12.36 16.96 -1.30
N LEU A 12 11.64 16.88 -2.41
CA LEU A 12 11.55 17.98 -3.36
C LEU A 12 10.67 19.12 -2.83
N ILE A 13 9.54 18.78 -2.22
CA ILE A 13 8.63 19.73 -1.56
C ILE A 13 9.36 20.45 -0.44
N LEU A 14 10.07 19.70 0.41
CA LEU A 14 10.87 20.26 1.49
C LEU A 14 12.05 21.07 0.95
N PHE A 15 12.78 20.59 -0.07
CA PHE A 15 13.91 21.31 -0.68
C PHE A 15 13.47 22.67 -1.26
N PHE A 16 12.29 22.75 -1.88
CA PHE A 16 11.78 24.02 -2.42
C PHE A 16 11.14 24.92 -1.36
N LEU A 17 10.55 24.35 -0.31
CA LEU A 17 9.89 25.10 0.76
C LEU A 17 10.82 25.47 1.92
N LEU A 18 11.99 24.84 2.05
CA LEU A 18 13.00 25.11 3.08
C LEU A 18 13.64 26.49 2.99
N TYR A 19 13.44 27.23 1.90
CA TYR A 19 13.84 28.64 1.84
C TYR A 19 12.86 29.59 2.56
N ASN A 20 11.66 29.12 2.95
CA ASN A 20 10.72 29.85 3.80
C ASN A 20 9.73 28.85 4.43
N VAL A 21 10.09 28.27 5.59
CA VAL A 21 9.22 27.38 6.36
C VAL A 21 7.97 28.16 6.81
N SER A 22 6.94 28.12 5.97
CA SER A 22 5.63 28.73 6.20
C SER A 22 4.62 27.66 6.60
N GLU A 23 3.54 28.05 7.27
CA GLU A 23 2.41 27.16 7.63
C GLU A 23 1.90 26.34 6.42
N PHE A 24 1.89 26.92 5.22
CA PHE A 24 1.53 26.23 3.98
C PHE A 24 2.40 25.01 3.67
N SER A 25 3.68 25.07 4.03
CA SER A 25 4.63 23.98 3.76
C SER A 25 4.37 22.79 4.66
N ARG A 26 4.01 23.08 5.91
CA ARG A 26 3.61 22.08 6.89
C ARG A 26 2.34 21.37 6.42
N GLN A 27 1.30 22.11 6.04
CA GLN A 27 0.04 21.53 5.55
C GLN A 27 0.23 20.61 4.34
N LEU A 28 1.03 21.01 3.35
CA LEU A 28 1.36 20.17 2.18
C LEU A 28 2.03 18.85 2.58
N VAL A 29 2.98 18.90 3.52
CA VAL A 29 3.68 17.71 4.01
C VAL A 29 2.71 16.79 4.76
N TYR A 30 1.84 17.34 5.62
CA TYR A 30 0.85 16.55 6.36
C TYR A 30 -0.17 15.87 5.46
N ARG A 31 -0.65 16.53 4.39
CA ARG A 31 -1.45 15.89 3.34
C ARG A 31 -0.69 14.76 2.66
N HIS A 32 0.60 14.96 2.40
CA HIS A 32 1.45 13.93 1.83
C HIS A 32 1.65 12.72 2.74
N ILE A 33 1.72 12.94 4.06
CA ILE A 33 1.73 11.88 5.06
C ILE A 33 0.37 11.16 5.07
N ALA A 34 -0.75 11.89 4.97
CA ALA A 34 -2.08 11.32 5.03
C ALA A 34 -2.42 10.42 3.83
N PHE A 35 -1.93 10.78 2.63
CA PHE A 35 -2.16 10.03 1.38
C PHE A 35 -1.90 8.51 1.50
N PRO A 36 -0.71 8.02 1.92
CA PRO A 36 -0.46 6.57 2.03
C PRO A 36 -1.34 5.89 3.09
N TYR A 37 -1.71 6.59 4.17
CA TYR A 37 -2.65 6.06 5.17
C TYR A 37 -4.07 5.91 4.60
N ALA A 38 -4.54 6.90 3.84
CA ALA A 38 -5.81 6.81 3.12
C ALA A 38 -5.77 5.65 2.13
N LEU A 39 -4.72 5.56 1.31
CA LEU A 39 -4.57 4.53 0.29
C LEU A 39 -4.55 3.12 0.91
N LYS A 40 -3.81 2.93 2.01
CA LYS A 40 -3.80 1.67 2.76
C LYS A 40 -5.20 1.24 3.16
N ASN A 41 -5.95 2.14 3.81
CA ASN A 41 -7.27 1.80 4.32
C ASN A 41 -8.28 1.58 3.18
N SER A 42 -8.23 2.38 2.11
CA SER A 42 -9.03 2.18 0.91
C SER A 42 -8.77 0.81 0.25
N LEU A 43 -7.50 0.39 0.11
CA LEU A 43 -7.16 -0.92 -0.47
C LEU A 43 -7.54 -2.10 0.45
N ARG A 44 -7.50 -1.89 1.76
CA ARG A 44 -7.89 -2.90 2.77
C ARG A 44 -9.39 -2.91 3.08
N GLY A 45 -10.19 -2.01 2.49
CA GLY A 45 -11.62 -1.88 2.79
C GLY A 45 -11.91 -1.46 4.24
N GLN A 46 -10.96 -0.75 4.88
CA GLN A 46 -11.06 -0.29 6.25
C GLN A 46 -11.53 1.18 6.31
N PRO A 47 -12.15 1.62 7.42
CA PRO A 47 -12.56 3.02 7.59
C PRO A 47 -11.37 3.98 7.41
N VAL A 48 -11.48 4.95 6.50
CA VAL A 48 -10.38 5.87 6.18
C VAL A 48 -10.21 6.96 7.26
N ARG A 49 -11.32 7.51 7.77
CA ARG A 49 -11.31 8.64 8.73
C ARG A 49 -10.31 8.47 9.89
N PRO A 50 -10.34 7.38 10.69
CA PRO A 50 -9.46 7.26 11.86
C PRO A 50 -7.97 7.20 11.49
N ALA A 51 -7.63 6.82 10.26
CA ALA A 51 -6.25 6.73 9.82
C ALA A 51 -5.65 8.06 9.39
N ILE A 52 -6.49 9.05 9.05
CA ILE A 52 -6.02 10.33 8.49
C ILE A 52 -6.42 11.56 9.31
N GLU A 53 -7.40 11.47 10.20
CA GLU A 53 -7.92 12.62 10.98
C GLU A 53 -6.85 13.40 11.75
N ARG A 54 -5.80 12.74 12.22
CA ARG A 54 -4.70 13.40 12.93
C ARG A 54 -3.81 14.30 12.05
N PHE A 55 -3.98 14.26 10.73
CA PHE A 55 -3.16 15.02 9.77
C PHE A 55 -3.90 16.22 9.17
N PHE A 56 -5.17 16.41 9.51
CA PHE A 56 -6.02 17.47 8.97
C PHE A 56 -6.70 18.24 10.10
N GLU A 57 -7.08 19.48 9.81
CA GLU A 57 -8.09 20.17 10.62
C GLU A 57 -9.48 19.59 10.33
N SER A 58 -10.38 19.61 11.32
CA SER A 58 -11.70 18.93 11.27
C SER A 58 -12.57 19.33 10.08
N ASP A 59 -12.42 20.56 9.58
CA ASP A 59 -13.23 21.07 8.48
C ASP A 59 -12.76 20.54 7.12
N GLU A 60 -11.43 20.46 6.91
CA GLU A 60 -10.84 20.01 5.63
C GLU A 60 -11.04 18.50 5.38
N ILE A 61 -10.94 17.68 6.43
CA ILE A 61 -11.10 16.23 6.29
C ILE A 61 -12.49 15.83 5.78
N SER A 62 -13.52 16.61 6.10
CA SER A 62 -14.89 16.31 5.72
C SER A 62 -15.09 16.36 4.20
N ASP A 63 -14.42 17.30 3.53
CA ASP A 63 -14.45 17.42 2.07
C ASP A 63 -13.82 16.18 1.41
N HIS A 64 -12.68 15.72 1.92
CA HIS A 64 -12.01 14.52 1.41
C HIS A 64 -12.84 13.26 1.61
N LEU A 65 -13.46 13.09 2.79
CA LEU A 65 -14.26 11.92 3.12
C LEU A 65 -15.59 11.85 2.38
N SER A 66 -16.03 12.95 1.76
CA SER A 66 -17.21 12.98 0.88
C SER A 66 -16.96 12.32 -0.48
N GLN A 67 -15.70 12.12 -0.86
CA GLN A 67 -15.30 11.58 -2.16
C GLN A 67 -15.16 10.06 -2.12
N ASP A 68 -15.56 9.37 -3.19
CA ASP A 68 -15.35 7.93 -3.34
C ASP A 68 -13.85 7.56 -3.33
N ASN A 69 -13.03 8.39 -3.97
CA ASN A 69 -11.59 8.25 -4.02
C ASN A 69 -10.90 9.21 -3.05
N VAL A 70 -10.98 8.91 -1.75
CA VAL A 70 -10.36 9.73 -0.70
C VAL A 70 -8.85 9.96 -0.94
N PRO A 71 -8.01 8.93 -1.22
CA PRO A 71 -6.57 9.16 -1.46
C PRO A 71 -6.29 10.08 -2.65
N GLY A 72 -7.05 9.92 -3.74
CA GLY A 72 -6.92 10.77 -4.92
C GLY A 72 -7.34 12.22 -4.63
N SER A 73 -8.37 12.42 -3.80
CA SER A 73 -8.78 13.77 -3.40
C SER A 73 -7.70 14.52 -2.62
N ILE A 74 -6.89 13.82 -1.81
CA ILE A 74 -5.78 14.41 -1.05
C ILE A 74 -4.68 14.87 -2.02
N LEU A 75 -4.33 14.05 -3.02
CA LEU A 75 -3.34 14.44 -4.04
C LEU A 75 -3.85 15.63 -4.89
N ALA A 76 -5.13 15.63 -5.26
CA ALA A 76 -5.73 16.75 -5.99
C ALA A 76 -5.70 18.05 -5.19
N ALA A 77 -5.96 18.01 -3.88
CA ALA A 77 -5.82 19.19 -3.02
C ALA A 77 -4.37 19.70 -2.95
N ASN A 78 -3.38 18.80 -2.96
CA ASN A 78 -1.97 19.19 -3.06
C ASN A 78 -1.66 19.87 -4.39
N SER A 79 -2.14 19.35 -5.53
CA SER A 79 -1.97 20.01 -6.84
C SER A 79 -2.59 21.41 -6.85
N THR A 80 -3.80 21.59 -6.28
CA THR A 80 -4.44 22.91 -6.17
C THR A 80 -3.57 23.90 -5.40
N VAL A 81 -3.00 23.50 -4.25
CA VAL A 81 -2.10 24.38 -3.50
C VAL A 81 -0.82 24.68 -4.27
N VAL A 82 -0.23 23.70 -4.95
CA VAL A 82 0.96 23.92 -5.79
C VAL A 82 0.68 24.95 -6.89
N ALA A 83 -0.48 24.89 -7.54
CA ALA A 83 -0.91 25.88 -8.52
C ALA A 83 -1.13 27.27 -7.91
N GLU A 84 -1.71 27.36 -6.71
CA GLU A 84 -1.87 28.64 -6.00
C GLU A 84 -0.53 29.27 -5.61
N LEU A 85 0.44 28.47 -5.18
CA LEU A 85 1.77 28.95 -4.81
C LEU A 85 2.53 29.50 -6.03
N GLU A 86 2.35 28.90 -7.21
CA GLU A 86 2.88 29.48 -8.45
C GLU A 86 2.19 30.81 -8.79
N ARG A 87 0.85 30.88 -8.71
CA ARG A 87 0.09 32.11 -8.96
C ARG A 87 0.47 33.25 -8.01
N LYS A 88 0.84 32.93 -6.76
CA LYS A 88 1.33 33.88 -5.75
C LYS A 88 2.81 34.26 -5.93
N GLY A 89 3.50 33.68 -6.93
CA GLY A 89 4.92 33.92 -7.21
C GLY A 89 5.87 33.26 -6.20
N VAL A 90 5.37 32.36 -5.35
CA VAL A 90 6.19 31.61 -4.38
C VAL A 90 6.96 30.49 -5.07
N LEU A 91 6.33 29.86 -6.07
CA LEU A 91 6.96 28.88 -6.94
C LEU A 91 7.13 29.46 -8.35
N SER A 92 8.24 29.11 -9.00
CA SER A 92 8.39 29.27 -10.45
C SER A 92 7.64 28.17 -11.21
N GLN A 93 7.30 28.42 -12.47
CA GLN A 93 6.70 27.39 -13.36
C GLN A 93 7.55 26.11 -13.47
N SER A 94 8.87 26.22 -13.36
CA SER A 94 9.75 25.05 -13.39
C SER A 94 9.57 24.18 -12.14
N GLN A 95 9.45 24.80 -10.97
CA GLN A 95 9.23 24.13 -9.69
C GLN A 95 7.82 23.54 -9.62
N GLN A 96 6.81 24.29 -10.07
CA GLN A 96 5.43 23.80 -10.16
C GLN A 96 5.35 22.53 -11.01
N ARG A 97 5.91 22.54 -12.23
CA ARG A 97 5.93 21.36 -13.11
C ARG A 97 6.60 20.17 -12.46
N LEU A 98 7.74 20.38 -11.82
CA LEU A 98 8.46 19.29 -11.15
C LEU A 98 7.65 18.69 -9.98
N LEU A 99 6.86 19.50 -9.27
CA LEU A 99 5.96 19.02 -8.22
C LEU A 99 4.74 18.28 -8.78
N GLU A 100 4.11 18.80 -9.83
CA GLU A 100 2.99 18.14 -10.51
C GLU A 100 3.41 16.78 -11.09
N ASP A 101 4.61 16.68 -11.69
CA ASP A 101 5.16 15.41 -12.16
C ASP A 101 5.27 14.39 -11.02
N ARG A 102 5.66 14.83 -9.82
CA ARG A 102 5.77 13.98 -8.63
C ARG A 102 4.40 13.56 -8.09
N LEU A 103 3.41 14.46 -8.11
CA LEU A 103 2.03 14.13 -7.75
C LEU A 103 1.43 13.15 -8.76
N SER A 104 1.69 13.31 -10.06
CA SER A 104 1.27 12.37 -11.10
C SER A 104 1.83 10.98 -10.88
N LEU A 105 3.12 10.85 -10.51
CA LEU A 105 3.73 9.56 -10.19
C LEU A 105 3.05 8.86 -9.01
N LEU A 106 2.57 9.61 -8.02
CA LEU A 106 1.82 9.05 -6.89
C LEU A 106 0.41 8.60 -7.30
N THR A 107 -0.26 9.38 -8.16
CA THR A 107 -1.55 9.01 -8.76
C THR A 107 -1.43 7.74 -9.59
N ASP A 108 -0.39 7.61 -10.42
CA ASP A 108 -0.11 6.41 -11.21
C ASP A 108 0.15 5.19 -10.31
N ALA A 109 0.90 5.39 -9.22
CA ALA A 109 1.17 4.34 -8.25
C ALA A 109 -0.10 3.89 -7.52
N GLN A 110 -0.99 4.83 -7.14
CA GLN A 110 -2.31 4.52 -6.61
C GLN A 110 -3.12 3.69 -7.61
N GLY A 111 -3.23 4.13 -8.87
CA GLY A 111 -3.94 3.39 -9.91
C GLY A 111 -3.37 1.99 -10.15
N GLY A 112 -2.05 1.83 -10.01
CA GLY A 112 -1.38 0.54 -9.99
C GLY A 112 -1.84 -0.37 -8.85
N CYS A 113 -1.87 0.14 -7.62
CA CYS A 113 -2.37 -0.61 -6.47
C CYS A 113 -3.85 -0.98 -6.59
N GLU A 114 -4.69 -0.06 -7.06
CA GLU A 114 -6.10 -0.31 -7.28
C GLU A 114 -6.33 -1.38 -8.36
N ARG A 115 -5.55 -1.35 -9.45
CA ARG A 115 -5.57 -2.41 -10.47
C ARG A 115 -5.19 -3.76 -9.86
N ILE A 116 -4.14 -3.83 -9.05
CA ILE A 116 -3.75 -5.08 -8.37
C ILE A 116 -4.89 -5.58 -7.48
N LYS A 117 -5.53 -4.69 -6.70
CA LYS A 117 -6.64 -5.06 -5.80
C LYS A 117 -7.92 -5.47 -6.54
N ARG A 118 -8.26 -4.77 -7.62
CA ARG A 118 -9.52 -4.95 -8.37
C ARG A 118 -9.43 -5.99 -9.48
N THR A 119 -8.24 -6.47 -9.82
CA THR A 119 -8.09 -7.55 -10.80
C THR A 119 -8.68 -8.83 -10.19
N VAL A 120 -9.92 -9.12 -10.55
CA VAL A 120 -10.57 -10.37 -10.16
C VAL A 120 -9.94 -11.48 -10.98
N PHE A 121 -9.16 -12.35 -10.32
CA PHE A 121 -8.72 -13.59 -10.96
C PHE A 121 -9.95 -14.40 -11.39
N PRO A 122 -9.98 -14.94 -12.62
CA PRO A 122 -11.12 -15.72 -13.10
C PRO A 122 -11.50 -16.80 -12.09
N TYR A 123 -12.78 -16.87 -11.73
CA TYR A 123 -13.29 -17.87 -10.80
C TYR A 123 -12.90 -19.28 -11.25
N ASP A 124 -13.02 -19.54 -12.55
CA ASP A 124 -12.65 -20.80 -13.19
C ASP A 124 -11.20 -21.20 -12.92
N TYR A 125 -10.26 -20.25 -12.96
CA TYR A 125 -8.86 -20.54 -12.67
C TYR A 125 -8.66 -21.04 -11.23
N ARG A 126 -9.26 -20.36 -10.24
CA ARG A 126 -9.20 -20.79 -8.82
C ARG A 126 -9.87 -22.14 -8.63
N PHE A 127 -11.02 -22.35 -9.26
CA PHE A 127 -11.78 -23.60 -9.19
C PHE A 127 -10.98 -24.77 -9.78
N TYR A 128 -10.51 -24.65 -11.02
CA TYR A 128 -9.77 -25.72 -11.71
C TYR A 128 -8.45 -26.04 -11.03
N THR A 129 -7.71 -25.05 -10.52
CA THR A 129 -6.45 -25.28 -9.80
C THR A 129 -6.68 -26.08 -8.51
N THR A 130 -7.69 -25.67 -7.73
CA THR A 130 -8.06 -26.38 -6.48
C THR A 130 -8.57 -27.79 -6.77
N ALA A 131 -9.43 -27.94 -7.79
CA ALA A 131 -9.95 -29.23 -8.20
C ALA A 131 -8.83 -30.16 -8.68
N PHE A 132 -7.87 -29.64 -9.45
CA PHE A 132 -6.71 -30.41 -9.90
C PHE A 132 -5.88 -30.91 -8.71
N VAL A 133 -5.53 -30.06 -7.75
CA VAL A 133 -4.76 -30.47 -6.56
C VAL A 133 -5.49 -31.55 -5.77
N ASN A 134 -6.81 -31.42 -5.59
CA ASN A 134 -7.62 -32.40 -4.87
C ASN A 134 -7.73 -33.73 -5.63
N ILE A 135 -8.02 -33.69 -6.93
CA ILE A 135 -8.13 -34.89 -7.78
C ILE A 135 -6.76 -35.60 -7.84
N PHE A 136 -5.68 -34.86 -8.05
CA PHE A 136 -4.33 -35.42 -8.07
C PHE A 136 -4.00 -36.10 -6.75
N SER A 137 -4.28 -35.45 -5.61
CA SER A 137 -4.11 -36.02 -4.28
C SER A 137 -4.89 -37.32 -4.07
N CYS A 138 -6.07 -37.45 -4.69
CA CYS A 138 -6.86 -38.69 -4.69
C CYS A 138 -6.29 -39.79 -5.61
N VAL A 139 -5.59 -39.42 -6.69
CA VAL A 139 -5.03 -40.37 -7.67
C VAL A 139 -3.67 -40.92 -7.24
N VAL A 140 -2.84 -40.10 -6.58
CA VAL A 140 -1.51 -40.48 -6.05
C VAL A 140 -1.46 -41.84 -5.33
N PRO A 141 -2.36 -42.20 -4.40
CA PRO A 141 -2.25 -43.47 -3.70
C PRO A 141 -2.39 -44.68 -4.63
N PHE A 142 -3.21 -44.58 -5.68
CA PHE A 142 -3.37 -45.65 -6.66
C PHE A 142 -2.11 -45.82 -7.53
N ALA A 143 -1.37 -44.75 -7.79
CA ALA A 143 -0.11 -44.80 -8.52
C ALA A 143 1.03 -45.42 -7.70
N LEU A 144 0.99 -45.31 -6.37
CA LEU A 144 2.07 -45.74 -5.47
C LEU A 144 1.85 -47.12 -4.83
N VAL A 145 0.62 -47.66 -4.85
CA VAL A 145 0.23 -48.83 -4.04
C VAL A 145 1.05 -50.08 -4.32
N ASP A 146 1.37 -50.36 -5.59
CA ASP A 146 2.06 -51.59 -6.00
C ASP A 146 3.52 -51.61 -5.57
N GLU A 147 4.19 -50.46 -5.62
CA GLU A 147 5.61 -50.32 -5.28
C GLU A 147 5.81 -50.08 -3.77
N ALA A 148 5.03 -49.17 -3.18
CA ALA A 148 5.24 -48.70 -1.82
C ALA A 148 4.42 -49.47 -0.76
N LYS A 149 3.39 -50.23 -1.14
CA LYS A 149 2.54 -51.03 -0.23
C LYS A 149 2.08 -50.22 0.98
N TRP A 150 2.49 -50.57 2.20
CA TRP A 150 2.15 -49.84 3.43
C TRP A 150 2.73 -48.42 3.50
N LEU A 151 3.86 -48.17 2.83
CA LEU A 151 4.46 -46.83 2.75
C LEU A 151 3.68 -45.89 1.82
N THR A 152 2.72 -46.41 1.04
CA THR A 152 1.82 -45.60 0.20
C THR A 152 1.09 -44.54 1.01
N VAL A 153 0.65 -44.89 2.23
CA VAL A 153 -0.10 -43.97 3.10
C VAL A 153 0.75 -42.75 3.50
N PRO A 154 1.93 -42.90 4.15
CA PRO A 154 2.74 -41.73 4.51
C PRO A 154 3.23 -40.94 3.30
N TRP A 155 3.55 -41.59 2.18
CA TRP A 155 3.96 -40.89 0.96
C TRP A 155 2.83 -40.08 0.35
N THR A 156 1.62 -40.64 0.28
CA THR A 156 0.44 -39.93 -0.22
C THR A 156 0.13 -38.72 0.66
N VAL A 157 0.16 -38.88 1.99
CA VAL A 157 -0.07 -37.77 2.91
C VAL A 157 0.97 -36.66 2.69
N PHE A 158 2.24 -37.02 2.56
CA PHE A 158 3.31 -36.06 2.34
C PHE A 158 3.16 -35.29 1.02
N VAL A 159 2.92 -35.98 -0.10
CA VAL A 159 2.76 -35.36 -1.43
C VAL A 159 1.50 -34.48 -1.47
N SER A 160 0.37 -34.98 -0.98
CA SER A 160 -0.88 -34.22 -0.92
C SER A 160 -0.73 -32.97 -0.05
N PHE A 161 -0.09 -33.09 1.12
CA PHE A 161 0.22 -31.94 1.96
C PHE A 161 1.08 -30.90 1.23
N ALA A 162 2.15 -31.33 0.55
CA ALA A 162 3.03 -30.42 -0.18
C ALA A 162 2.28 -29.66 -1.30
N LEU A 163 1.44 -30.36 -2.07
CA LEU A 163 0.66 -29.74 -3.14
C LEU A 163 -0.41 -28.77 -2.60
N SER A 164 -1.15 -29.17 -1.56
CA SER A 164 -2.11 -28.29 -0.90
C SER A 164 -1.43 -27.08 -0.28
N ALA A 165 -0.25 -27.23 0.34
CA ALA A 165 0.49 -26.11 0.90
C ALA A 165 0.88 -25.07 -0.18
N ILE A 166 1.33 -25.53 -1.35
CA ILE A 166 1.66 -24.65 -2.48
C ILE A 166 0.42 -23.93 -3.00
N ASP A 167 -0.71 -24.63 -3.18
CA ASP A 167 -1.97 -24.02 -3.63
C ASP A 167 -2.49 -22.96 -2.64
N HIS A 168 -2.43 -23.25 -1.34
CA HIS A 168 -2.78 -22.29 -0.30
C HIS A 168 -1.87 -21.06 -0.31
N LEU A 169 -0.55 -21.25 -0.50
CA LEU A 169 0.41 -20.15 -0.58
C LEU A 169 0.17 -19.29 -1.84
N ALA A 170 -0.11 -19.92 -2.98
CA ALA A 170 -0.42 -19.20 -4.22
C ALA A 170 -1.64 -18.27 -4.04
N LYS A 171 -2.73 -18.80 -3.45
CA LYS A 171 -3.94 -18.02 -3.12
C LYS A 171 -3.67 -16.88 -2.13
N ALA A 172 -2.70 -17.04 -1.24
CA ALA A 172 -2.29 -15.99 -0.32
C ALA A 172 -1.58 -14.84 -1.05
N ILE A 173 -0.68 -15.15 -1.98
CA ILE A 173 0.11 -14.16 -2.75
C ILE A 173 -0.76 -13.40 -3.77
N GLU A 174 -1.84 -14.00 -4.27
CA GLU A 174 -2.75 -13.37 -5.23
C GLU A 174 -3.44 -12.10 -4.71
N ASN A 175 -3.66 -11.98 -3.40
CA ASN A 175 -4.37 -10.84 -2.78
C ASN A 175 -3.48 -10.17 -1.72
N PRO A 176 -2.57 -9.25 -2.10
CA PRO A 176 -1.50 -8.77 -1.22
C PRO A 176 -1.91 -7.65 -0.26
N PHE A 177 -3.21 -7.33 -0.17
CA PHE A 177 -3.76 -6.20 0.61
C PHE A 177 -4.92 -6.64 1.52
N GLU A 178 -4.84 -7.87 2.06
CA GLU A 178 -5.87 -8.48 2.92
C GLU A 178 -5.52 -8.42 4.42
N ASN A 179 -4.43 -7.73 4.77
CA ASN A 179 -3.93 -7.56 6.14
C ASN A 179 -3.49 -8.88 6.82
N ARG A 180 -2.93 -9.81 6.05
CA ARG A 180 -2.34 -11.06 6.55
C ARG A 180 -0.84 -10.87 6.86
N PRO A 181 -0.22 -11.74 7.67
CA PRO A 181 1.22 -11.61 8.02
C PRO A 181 2.17 -11.59 6.82
N ASN A 182 1.81 -12.27 5.72
CA ASN A 182 2.61 -12.35 4.50
C ASN A 182 2.22 -11.31 3.43
N ASP A 183 1.28 -10.42 3.75
CA ASP A 183 0.83 -9.38 2.82
C ASP A 183 1.81 -8.21 2.77
N THR A 184 1.53 -7.25 1.90
CA THR A 184 2.33 -6.02 1.83
C THR A 184 2.29 -5.29 3.17
N PRO A 185 3.45 -4.94 3.76
CA PRO A 185 3.57 -4.28 5.07
C PRO A 185 3.21 -2.79 4.95
N MET A 186 1.96 -2.50 4.61
CA MET A 186 1.53 -1.14 4.29
C MET A 186 1.59 -0.21 5.49
N SER A 187 1.31 -0.68 6.71
CA SER A 187 1.38 0.18 7.90
C SER A 187 2.83 0.61 8.14
N SER A 188 3.75 -0.32 7.97
CA SER A 188 5.19 -0.10 8.10
C SER A 188 5.68 0.92 7.08
N ILE A 189 5.25 0.78 5.82
CA ILE A 189 5.54 1.77 4.77
C ILE A 189 5.00 3.15 5.14
N CYS A 190 3.75 3.24 5.64
CA CYS A 190 3.15 4.50 6.05
C CYS A 190 3.92 5.15 7.21
N THR A 191 4.27 4.38 8.25
CA THR A 191 5.02 4.87 9.41
C THR A 191 6.42 5.33 9.03
N VAL A 192 7.09 4.60 8.13
CA VAL A 192 8.40 4.99 7.61
C VAL A 192 8.33 6.31 6.85
N ILE A 193 7.34 6.47 5.95
CA ILE A 193 7.11 7.74 5.24
C ILE A 193 6.82 8.85 6.25
N GLU A 194 5.87 8.67 7.15
CA GLU A 194 5.52 9.66 8.18
C GLU A 194 6.75 10.09 8.98
N ARG A 195 7.56 9.12 9.41
CA ARG A 195 8.79 9.38 10.15
C ARG A 195 9.75 10.25 9.35
N ASP A 196 10.05 9.87 8.11
CA ASP A 196 10.99 10.61 7.28
C ASP A 196 10.49 12.04 7.03
N LEU A 197 9.18 12.22 6.78
CA LEU A 197 8.60 13.52 6.49
C LEU A 197 8.56 14.44 7.71
N ARG A 198 8.29 13.89 8.90
CA ARG A 198 8.28 14.66 10.15
C ARG A 198 9.69 15.00 10.63
N GLN A 199 10.67 14.11 10.41
CA GLN A 199 12.10 14.40 10.60
C GLN A 199 12.56 15.56 9.72
N MET A 200 12.13 15.54 8.46
CA MET A 200 12.41 16.58 7.49
C MET A 200 11.82 17.94 7.88
N LEU A 201 10.66 17.96 8.54
CA LEU A 201 10.07 19.16 9.13
C LEU A 201 10.79 19.64 10.42
N GLY A 202 11.77 18.88 10.93
CA GLY A 202 12.46 19.19 12.17
C GLY A 202 11.62 18.95 13.44
N GLU A 203 10.62 18.08 13.37
CA GLU A 203 9.79 17.74 14.53
C GLU A 203 10.47 16.72 15.44
N ASP A 204 10.34 16.89 16.76
CA ASP A 204 10.87 15.93 17.74
C ASP A 204 9.90 14.74 17.99
N ASN A 205 8.60 14.98 17.84
CA ASN A 205 7.57 13.96 18.06
C ASN A 205 7.37 13.12 16.78
N ILE A 206 8.27 12.16 16.58
CA ILE A 206 8.29 11.30 15.40
C ILE A 206 7.86 9.88 15.81
N PRO A 207 7.06 9.17 14.99
CA PRO A 207 6.73 7.77 15.26
C PRO A 207 7.97 6.90 15.46
N ASP A 208 7.87 5.95 16.39
CA ASP A 208 8.92 4.96 16.62
C ASP A 208 9.23 4.13 15.38
N HIS A 209 10.44 3.57 15.34
CA HIS A 209 10.82 2.64 14.30
C HIS A 209 9.86 1.44 14.30
N VAL A 210 9.45 1.03 13.10
CA VAL A 210 8.58 -0.14 12.95
C VAL A 210 9.39 -1.38 13.29
N VAL A 211 9.09 -1.98 14.43
CA VAL A 211 9.69 -3.25 14.86
C VAL A 211 8.84 -4.39 14.33
N ALA A 212 9.48 -5.43 13.78
CA ALA A 212 8.78 -6.63 13.36
C ALA A 212 8.08 -7.27 14.56
N GLN A 213 6.77 -7.49 14.45
CA GLN A 213 6.00 -8.24 15.44
C GLN A 213 5.90 -9.68 14.97
N ASN A 214 6.39 -10.63 15.78
CA ASN A 214 6.38 -12.07 15.46
C ASN A 214 7.04 -12.44 14.11
N GLY A 215 8.07 -11.69 13.69
CA GLY A 215 8.83 -11.97 12.46
C GLY A 215 8.26 -11.32 11.18
N TYR A 216 7.16 -10.55 11.28
CA TYR A 216 6.53 -9.88 10.15
C TYR A 216 6.32 -8.38 10.40
N LEU A 217 6.25 -7.62 9.33
CA LEU A 217 5.95 -6.18 9.32
C LEU A 217 4.49 -6.01 8.85
N LEU A 218 3.68 -5.21 9.55
CA LEU A 218 2.25 -4.98 9.23
C LEU A 218 2.02 -3.65 8.51
#